data_AF-A0AA91VCZ6-F1
#
_entry.id   AF-A0AA91VCZ6-F1
#
_cell.length_a   1.000
_cell.length_b   1.000
_cell.length_c   1.000
_cell.angle_alpha   90.00
_cell.angle_beta   90.00
_cell.angle_gamma   90.00
#
_symmetry.space_group_name_H-M   'P 1'
#
loop_
_entity.id
_entity.type
_entity.pdbx_description
1 polymer ?
#
loop_
_entity_poly.entity_id
_entity_poly.type
_entity_poly.pdbx_seq_one_letter_code
_entity_poly.pdbx_strand_id
1 'polypeptide(L)'
;MRIGIPTEIKNNENRVAMTPAGAVHLVHNGHEVFVQKGAGLGSGFTDEEYVQAGAKLVETAEEAWNQDMVMKVKEPVESEYGYFREGLILFTYLHLAPEPELTKALIEKKVVSIAYETVQLDNRSLPLLAPMSEVAGRMSAQIGAQFLEKTKGGKGILLAGVPGVKRGKVTIVGGGQAGTNAAKIAVGLGADVTIIDLNAERLRQLDDIFGNQV
;
A
#
# COMPACT_ATOMS: atom_id res chain seq x y z
N MET A 1 -13.98 9.60 19.56
CA MET A 1 -13.71 8.16 19.86
C MET A 1 -12.21 7.96 19.97
N ARG A 2 -11.76 6.83 20.53
CA ARG A 2 -10.34 6.51 20.69
C ARG A 2 -9.84 5.63 19.55
N ILE A 3 -8.74 6.02 18.93
CA ILE A 3 -8.18 5.39 17.72
C ILE A 3 -6.74 5.00 18.00
N GLY A 4 -6.41 3.73 17.81
CA GLY A 4 -5.11 3.14 18.06
C GLY A 4 -4.31 2.90 16.78
N ILE A 5 -3.04 3.31 16.79
CA ILE A 5 -2.07 3.15 15.70
C ILE A 5 -0.88 2.34 16.24
N PRO A 6 -0.96 0.99 16.23
CA PRO A 6 0.16 0.15 16.62
C PRO A 6 1.27 0.18 15.55
N THR A 7 2.49 -0.15 15.96
CA THR A 7 3.61 -0.36 15.05
C THR A 7 3.35 -1.58 14.18
N GLU A 8 3.65 -1.50 12.88
CA GLU A 8 3.59 -2.67 12.00
C GLU A 8 4.71 -3.66 12.33
N ILE A 9 4.35 -4.94 12.42
CA ILE A 9 5.29 -6.01 12.79
C ILE A 9 5.54 -7.02 11.67
N LYS A 10 4.88 -6.85 10.52
CA LYS A 10 5.12 -7.70 9.36
C LYS A 10 6.53 -7.41 8.80
N ASN A 11 7.23 -8.45 8.38
CA ASN A 11 8.60 -8.34 7.89
C ASN A 11 8.74 -7.26 6.80
N ASN A 12 9.69 -6.33 6.99
CA ASN A 12 9.97 -5.19 6.10
C ASN A 12 8.79 -4.24 5.86
N GLU A 13 7.79 -4.21 6.74
CA GLU A 13 6.74 -3.19 6.72
C GLU A 13 7.22 -1.95 7.48
N ASN A 14 7.56 -0.90 6.73
CA ASN A 14 8.05 0.38 7.30
C ASN A 14 6.97 1.47 7.30
N ARG A 15 5.79 1.19 6.74
CA ARG A 15 4.68 2.14 6.70
C ARG A 15 3.97 2.17 8.06
N VAL A 16 3.26 3.27 8.30
CA VAL A 16 2.34 3.46 9.43
C VAL A 16 0.98 3.89 8.91
N ALA A 17 -0.09 3.49 9.60
CA ALA A 17 -1.46 3.67 9.11
C ALA A 17 -1.93 5.13 9.10
N MET A 18 -1.23 6.01 9.82
CA MET A 18 -1.62 7.40 10.02
C MET A 18 -0.38 8.28 10.07
N THR A 19 -0.37 9.38 9.32
CA THR A 19 0.67 10.40 9.41
C THR A 19 0.34 11.39 10.54
N PRO A 20 1.31 12.20 11.01
CA PRO A 20 1.03 13.29 11.94
C PRO A 20 -0.09 14.23 11.44
N ALA A 21 -0.13 14.54 10.13
CA ALA A 21 -1.20 15.34 9.53
C ALA A 21 -2.59 14.67 9.63
N GLY A 22 -2.66 13.35 9.48
CA GLY A 22 -3.88 12.58 9.69
C GLY A 22 -4.35 12.64 11.15
N ALA A 23 -3.40 12.55 12.09
CA ALA A 23 -3.68 12.67 13.52
C ALA A 23 -4.24 14.07 13.88
N VAL A 24 -3.67 15.16 13.34
CA VAL A 24 -4.18 16.53 13.53
C VAL A 24 -5.68 16.61 13.18
N HIS A 25 -6.07 16.06 12.03
CA HIS A 25 -7.45 16.12 11.59
C HIS A 25 -8.40 15.38 12.53
N LEU A 26 -8.03 14.20 13.01
CA LEU A 26 -8.86 13.43 13.93
C LEU A 26 -8.95 14.09 15.31
N VAL A 27 -7.83 14.60 15.83
CA VAL A 27 -7.80 15.32 17.10
C VAL A 27 -8.66 16.57 17.05
N HIS A 28 -8.59 17.36 15.97
CA HIS A 28 -9.44 18.53 15.77
C HIS A 28 -10.93 18.16 15.76
N ASN A 29 -11.30 17.01 15.19
CA ASN A 29 -12.68 16.53 15.19
C ASN A 29 -13.12 15.87 16.52
N GLY A 30 -12.35 16.01 17.60
CA GLY A 30 -12.71 15.52 18.94
C GLY A 30 -12.44 14.03 19.15
N HIS A 31 -11.61 13.41 18.32
CA HIS A 31 -11.13 12.05 18.53
C HIS A 31 -9.82 12.05 19.34
N GLU A 32 -9.52 10.94 20.00
CA GLU A 32 -8.25 10.73 20.68
C GLU A 32 -7.44 9.71 19.87
N VAL A 33 -6.22 10.08 19.47
CA VAL A 33 -5.34 9.20 18.69
C VAL A 33 -4.21 8.71 19.59
N PHE A 34 -4.06 7.39 19.70
CA PHE A 34 -3.05 6.70 20.50
C PHE A 34 -2.06 6.02 19.55
N VAL A 35 -0.82 6.47 19.54
CA VAL A 35 0.22 5.97 18.63
C VAL A 35 1.25 5.20 19.45
N GLN A 36 1.54 3.97 19.05
CA GLN A 36 2.64 3.23 19.68
C GLN A 36 3.95 3.95 19.42
N LYS A 37 4.74 4.14 20.47
CA LYS A 37 6.06 4.76 20.40
C LYS A 37 6.93 4.11 19.32
N GLY A 38 7.51 4.93 18.46
CA GLY A 38 8.33 4.50 17.33
C GLY A 38 7.57 3.99 16.10
N ALA A 39 6.23 3.93 16.12
CA ALA A 39 5.44 3.37 15.01
C ALA A 39 5.67 4.09 13.67
N GLY A 40 5.93 5.40 13.70
CA GLY A 40 6.15 6.20 12.50
C GLY A 40 7.58 6.25 11.98
N LEU A 41 8.56 5.75 12.73
CA LEU A 41 9.99 5.97 12.41
C LEU A 41 10.38 5.37 11.06
N GLY A 42 9.84 4.20 10.69
CA GLY A 42 10.07 3.59 9.37
C GLY A 42 9.55 4.41 8.20
N SER A 43 8.58 5.30 8.45
CA SER A 43 8.01 6.24 7.48
C SER A 43 8.61 7.65 7.58
N GLY A 44 9.60 7.85 8.46
CA GLY A 44 10.23 9.14 8.68
C GLY A 44 9.43 10.11 9.55
N PHE A 45 8.45 9.61 10.32
CA PHE A 45 7.70 10.42 11.29
C PHE A 45 8.20 10.14 12.71
N THR A 46 8.65 11.17 13.42
CA THR A 46 9.12 11.03 14.80
C THR A 46 7.96 11.03 15.79
N ASP A 47 8.21 10.51 16.98
CA ASP A 47 7.25 10.51 18.09
C ASP A 47 6.85 11.94 18.48
N GLU A 48 7.79 12.88 18.42
CA GLU A 48 7.55 14.30 18.71
C GLU A 48 6.57 14.92 17.70
N GLU A 49 6.63 14.54 16.42
CA GLU A 49 5.68 15.01 15.41
C GLU A 49 4.25 14.55 15.72
N TYR A 50 4.07 13.32 16.22
CA TYR A 50 2.75 12.86 16.67
C TYR A 50 2.26 13.61 17.92
N VAL A 51 3.14 13.87 18.88
CA VAL A 51 2.78 14.66 20.06
C VAL A 51 2.38 16.09 19.67
N GLN A 52 3.14 16.72 18.77
CA GLN A 52 2.80 18.04 18.23
C GLN A 52 1.47 18.05 17.46
N ALA A 53 1.13 16.93 16.81
CA ALA A 53 -0.16 16.72 16.16
C ALA A 53 -1.33 16.49 17.16
N GLY A 54 -1.05 16.42 18.47
CA GLY A 54 -2.04 16.19 19.52
C GLY A 54 -2.35 14.71 19.77
N ALA A 55 -1.60 13.78 19.18
CA ALA A 55 -1.71 12.37 19.49
C ALA A 55 -1.06 12.04 20.85
N LYS A 56 -1.52 10.96 21.46
CA LYS A 56 -1.00 10.40 22.71
C LYS A 56 -0.08 9.25 22.37
N LEU A 57 1.17 9.30 22.83
CA LEU A 57 2.06 8.16 22.72
C LEU A 57 1.70 7.10 23.75
N VAL A 58 1.76 5.84 23.35
CA VAL A 58 1.64 4.67 24.23
C VAL A 58 2.90 3.81 24.11
N GLU A 59 3.30 3.15 25.19
CA GLU A 59 4.59 2.45 25.23
C GLU A 59 4.48 1.04 24.64
N THR A 60 3.29 0.44 24.66
CA THR A 60 3.09 -0.95 24.22
C THR A 60 2.09 -1.08 23.06
N ALA A 61 2.24 -2.15 22.28
CA ALA A 61 1.26 -2.52 21.27
C ALA A 61 -0.12 -2.78 21.89
N GLU A 62 -0.17 -3.43 23.06
CA GLU A 62 -1.42 -3.70 23.78
C GLU A 62 -2.22 -2.43 24.06
N GLU A 63 -1.56 -1.37 24.53
CA GLU A 63 -2.20 -0.07 24.77
C GLU A 63 -2.74 0.55 23.46
N ALA A 64 -2.00 0.43 22.35
CA ALA A 64 -2.47 0.90 21.05
C ALA A 64 -3.64 0.06 20.53
N TRP A 65 -3.64 -1.25 20.77
CA TRP A 65 -4.73 -2.14 20.38
C TRP A 65 -5.99 -1.96 21.23
N ASN A 66 -5.84 -1.50 22.48
CA ASN A 66 -6.94 -1.31 23.45
C ASN A 66 -7.74 -0.01 23.24
N GLN A 67 -8.03 0.34 21.98
CA GLN A 67 -8.79 1.53 21.58
C GLN A 67 -10.03 1.15 20.77
N ASP A 68 -11.05 2.01 20.73
CA ASP A 68 -12.36 1.71 20.10
C ASP A 68 -12.20 1.27 18.63
N MET A 69 -11.25 1.89 17.93
CA MET A 69 -10.84 1.55 16.56
C MET A 69 -9.33 1.38 16.48
N VAL A 70 -8.85 0.40 15.73
CA VAL A 70 -7.43 0.22 15.39
C VAL A 70 -7.26 0.39 13.89
N MET A 71 -6.35 1.28 13.51
CA MET A 71 -5.95 1.47 12.11
C MET A 71 -4.55 0.90 11.90
N LYS A 72 -4.43 0.05 10.88
CA LYS A 72 -3.18 -0.60 10.48
C LYS A 72 -2.94 -0.42 8.99
N VAL A 73 -1.74 -0.81 8.54
CA VAL A 73 -1.38 -0.95 7.13
C VAL A 73 -1.62 -2.39 6.68
N LYS A 74 -1.11 -3.38 7.40
CA LYS A 74 -1.19 -4.79 7.02
C LYS A 74 -2.21 -5.55 7.85
N GLU A 75 -2.57 -6.72 7.34
CA GLU A 75 -3.40 -7.66 8.07
C GLU A 75 -2.70 -8.09 9.36
N PRO A 76 -3.44 -8.29 10.46
CA PRO A 76 -2.84 -8.78 11.69
C PRO A 76 -2.19 -10.14 11.48
N VAL A 77 -1.03 -10.36 12.10
CA VAL A 77 -0.38 -11.69 12.13
C VAL A 77 -0.79 -12.45 13.39
N GLU A 78 -0.46 -13.74 13.47
CA GLU A 78 -0.90 -14.64 14.55
C GLU A 78 -0.61 -14.09 15.96
N SER A 79 0.54 -13.46 16.17
CA SER A 79 0.92 -12.84 17.45
C SER A 79 0.05 -11.65 17.86
N GLU A 80 -0.72 -11.07 16.94
CA GLU A 80 -1.65 -9.96 17.21
C GLU A 80 -3.08 -10.44 17.48
N TYR A 81 -3.41 -11.71 17.25
CA TYR A 81 -4.78 -12.23 17.41
C TYR A 81 -5.26 -12.15 18.87
N GLY A 82 -4.33 -12.15 19.83
CA GLY A 82 -4.63 -11.96 21.25
C GLY A 82 -5.27 -10.61 21.58
N TYR A 83 -5.09 -9.60 20.71
CA TYR A 83 -5.65 -8.26 20.90
C TYR A 83 -7.11 -8.11 20.39
N PHE A 84 -7.60 -9.10 19.64
CA PHE A 84 -8.97 -9.08 19.12
C PHE A 84 -10.01 -9.20 20.23
N ARG A 85 -11.06 -8.40 20.12
CA ARG A 85 -12.18 -8.39 21.07
C ARG A 85 -13.48 -7.96 20.39
N GLU A 86 -14.59 -8.35 20.99
CA GLU A 86 -15.92 -7.99 20.51
C GLU A 86 -16.10 -6.47 20.50
N GLY A 87 -16.59 -5.94 19.38
CA GLY A 87 -16.83 -4.51 19.20
C GLY A 87 -15.62 -3.67 18.79
N LEU A 88 -14.41 -4.24 18.71
CA LEU A 88 -13.26 -3.57 18.10
C LEU A 88 -13.53 -3.30 16.61
N ILE A 89 -13.33 -2.06 16.16
CA ILE A 89 -13.28 -1.72 14.74
C ILE A 89 -11.83 -1.86 14.26
N LEU A 90 -11.57 -2.79 13.36
CA LEU A 90 -10.26 -2.94 12.71
C LEU A 90 -10.36 -2.43 11.28
N PHE A 91 -9.57 -1.42 10.93
CA PHE A 91 -9.54 -0.85 9.58
C PHE A 91 -8.11 -0.94 9.01
N THR A 92 -7.90 -1.84 8.05
CA THR A 92 -6.58 -2.16 7.49
C THR A 92 -6.72 -2.91 6.16
N TYR A 93 -5.62 -3.19 5.45
CA TYR A 93 -5.64 -4.23 4.41
C TYR A 93 -5.78 -5.60 5.08
N LEU A 94 -6.70 -6.44 4.61
CA LEU A 94 -6.93 -7.76 5.23
C LEU A 94 -6.57 -8.93 4.33
N HIS A 95 -6.86 -8.82 3.04
CA HIS A 95 -6.69 -9.89 2.05
C HIS A 95 -7.24 -11.23 2.57
N LEU A 96 -8.48 -11.24 3.07
CA LEU A 96 -9.04 -12.39 3.78
C LEU A 96 -9.18 -13.67 2.94
N ALA A 97 -9.34 -13.55 1.61
CA ALA A 97 -9.56 -14.69 0.73
C ALA A 97 -8.46 -15.79 0.83
N PRO A 98 -7.16 -15.44 0.85
CA PRO A 98 -6.07 -16.39 1.14
C PRO A 98 -5.76 -16.63 2.62
N GLU A 99 -6.48 -16.04 3.59
CA GLU A 99 -6.11 -16.03 5.02
C GLU A 99 -7.22 -16.65 5.91
N PRO A 100 -7.44 -17.98 5.86
CA PRO A 100 -8.54 -18.63 6.58
C PRO A 100 -8.42 -18.54 8.11
N GLU A 101 -7.21 -18.64 8.66
CA GLU A 101 -6.98 -18.58 10.10
C GLU A 101 -7.24 -17.18 10.66
N LEU A 102 -6.79 -16.13 9.97
CA LEU A 102 -7.12 -14.74 10.32
C LEU A 102 -8.63 -14.52 10.25
N THR A 103 -9.26 -14.97 9.16
CA THR A 103 -10.72 -14.85 8.96
C THR A 103 -11.47 -15.50 10.13
N LYS A 104 -11.07 -16.72 10.52
CA LYS A 104 -11.67 -17.44 11.65
C LYS A 104 -11.46 -16.69 12.96
N ALA A 105 -10.24 -16.21 13.24
CA ALA A 105 -9.95 -15.44 14.46
C ALA A 105 -10.79 -14.15 14.56
N LEU A 106 -10.94 -13.42 13.46
CA LEU A 106 -11.78 -12.21 13.41
C LEU A 106 -13.26 -12.52 13.67
N ILE A 107 -13.78 -13.62 13.10
CA ILE A 107 -15.16 -14.07 13.31
C ILE A 107 -15.39 -14.51 14.76
N GLU A 108 -14.52 -15.38 15.30
CA GLU A 108 -14.65 -15.92 16.66
C GLU A 108 -14.62 -14.80 17.71
N LYS A 109 -13.82 -13.77 17.48
CA LYS A 109 -13.68 -12.61 18.35
C LYS A 109 -14.68 -11.49 18.06
N LYS A 110 -15.53 -11.66 17.04
CA LYS A 110 -16.55 -10.70 16.59
C LYS A 110 -16.00 -9.29 16.39
N VAL A 111 -14.84 -9.21 15.73
CA VAL A 111 -14.22 -7.94 15.35
C VAL A 111 -14.98 -7.35 14.17
N VAL A 112 -15.29 -6.06 14.23
CA VAL A 112 -15.82 -5.32 13.08
C VAL A 112 -14.64 -4.98 12.18
N SER A 113 -14.33 -5.86 11.24
CA SER A 113 -13.18 -5.72 10.34
C SER A 113 -13.60 -5.14 8.99
N ILE A 114 -12.97 -4.02 8.60
CA ILE A 114 -13.20 -3.30 7.36
C ILE A 114 -11.90 -3.38 6.56
N ALA A 115 -11.96 -3.97 5.35
CA ALA A 115 -10.78 -4.14 4.51
C ALA A 115 -10.60 -2.96 3.57
N TYR A 116 -9.41 -2.33 3.55
CA TYR A 116 -9.13 -1.22 2.63
C TYR A 116 -9.37 -1.62 1.17
N GLU A 117 -8.95 -2.81 0.77
CA GLU A 117 -9.02 -3.29 -0.61
C GLU A 117 -10.43 -3.62 -1.10
N THR A 118 -11.44 -3.61 -0.22
CA THR A 118 -12.83 -3.87 -0.59
C THR A 118 -13.75 -2.66 -0.44
N VAL A 119 -13.26 -1.54 0.11
CA VAL A 119 -13.98 -0.26 0.06
C VAL A 119 -14.12 0.14 -1.41
N GLN A 120 -15.36 0.18 -1.89
CA GLN A 120 -15.69 0.33 -3.30
C GLN A 120 -16.74 1.43 -3.50
N LEU A 121 -16.50 2.30 -4.49
CA LEU A 121 -17.49 3.31 -4.91
C LEU A 121 -18.49 2.71 -5.90
N ASP A 122 -19.60 3.41 -6.19
CA ASP A 122 -20.65 2.95 -7.11
C ASP A 122 -20.13 2.64 -8.53
N ASN A 123 -19.08 3.34 -8.97
CA ASN A 123 -18.39 3.09 -10.23
C ASN A 123 -17.46 1.87 -10.20
N ARG A 124 -17.49 1.08 -9.13
CA ARG A 124 -16.67 -0.11 -8.83
C ARG A 124 -15.17 0.16 -8.60
N SER A 125 -14.73 1.42 -8.54
CA SER A 125 -13.35 1.75 -8.20
C SER A 125 -13.04 1.47 -6.74
N LEU A 126 -11.78 1.12 -6.46
CA LEU A 126 -11.25 0.80 -5.13
C LEU A 126 -10.32 1.94 -4.66
N PRO A 127 -10.85 3.03 -4.09
CA PRO A 127 -10.09 4.26 -3.84
C PRO A 127 -8.94 4.06 -2.86
N LEU A 128 -9.05 3.13 -1.91
CA LEU A 128 -8.00 2.89 -0.92
C LEU A 128 -6.89 1.98 -1.47
N LEU A 129 -7.22 1.10 -2.43
CA LEU A 129 -6.25 0.24 -3.12
C LEU A 129 -5.49 0.95 -4.24
N ALA A 130 -6.11 1.95 -4.87
CA ALA A 130 -5.55 2.63 -6.03
C ALA A 130 -4.14 3.22 -5.76
N PRO A 131 -3.89 4.00 -4.69
CA PRO A 131 -2.56 4.57 -4.45
C PRO A 131 -1.46 3.51 -4.31
N MET A 132 -1.77 2.38 -3.67
CA MET A 132 -0.80 1.30 -3.51
C MET A 132 -0.52 0.58 -4.83
N SER A 133 -1.54 0.45 -5.68
CA SER A 133 -1.37 -0.08 -7.04
C SER A 133 -0.48 0.82 -7.89
N GLU A 134 -0.61 2.15 -7.76
CA GLU A 134 0.25 3.11 -8.46
C GLU A 134 1.71 2.98 -8.02
N VAL A 135 1.97 2.96 -6.71
CA VAL A 135 3.32 2.75 -6.16
C VAL A 135 3.91 1.43 -6.66
N ALA A 136 3.17 0.33 -6.55
CA ALA A 136 3.63 -0.99 -7.00
C ALA A 136 3.99 -1.01 -8.49
N GLY A 137 3.13 -0.42 -9.33
CA GLY A 137 3.39 -0.30 -10.77
C GLY A 137 4.64 0.51 -11.09
N ARG A 138 4.86 1.66 -10.42
CA ARG A 138 6.06 2.46 -10.66
C ARG A 138 7.33 1.73 -10.20
N MET A 139 7.27 1.13 -9.02
CA MET A 139 8.38 0.37 -8.46
C MET A 139 8.75 -0.84 -9.32
N SER A 140 7.78 -1.54 -9.92
CA SER A 140 8.07 -2.73 -10.72
C SER A 140 8.98 -2.43 -11.91
N ALA A 141 8.81 -1.27 -12.56
CA ALA A 141 9.67 -0.84 -13.65
C ALA A 141 11.09 -0.46 -13.17
N GLN A 142 11.20 0.25 -12.04
CA GLN A 142 12.50 0.63 -11.45
C GLN A 142 13.31 -0.60 -11.01
N ILE A 143 12.66 -1.50 -10.27
CA ILE A 143 13.28 -2.75 -9.79
C ILE A 143 13.59 -3.69 -10.95
N GLY A 144 12.71 -3.78 -11.95
CA GLY A 144 12.96 -4.54 -13.17
C GLY A 144 14.21 -4.04 -13.92
N ALA A 145 14.37 -2.72 -14.05
CA ALA A 145 15.56 -2.12 -14.65
C ALA A 145 16.84 -2.48 -13.86
N GLN A 146 16.78 -2.40 -12.52
CA GLN A 146 17.91 -2.79 -11.67
C GLN A 146 18.28 -4.27 -11.87
N PHE A 147 17.31 -5.18 -11.94
CA PHE A 147 17.58 -6.60 -12.15
C PHE A 147 18.00 -6.97 -13.58
N LEU A 148 17.86 -6.05 -14.55
CA LEU A 148 18.46 -6.23 -15.87
C LEU A 148 19.98 -6.02 -15.86
N GLU A 149 20.55 -5.37 -14.85
CA GLU A 149 21.99 -5.14 -14.73
C GLU A 149 22.78 -6.44 -14.57
N LYS A 150 23.97 -6.52 -15.18
CA LYS A 150 24.81 -7.72 -15.13
C LYS A 150 25.28 -8.07 -13.72
N THR A 151 25.56 -7.05 -12.90
CA THR A 151 25.95 -7.16 -11.48
C THR A 151 24.84 -7.72 -10.59
N LYS A 152 23.58 -7.63 -11.05
CA LYS A 152 22.40 -8.22 -10.39
C LYS A 152 22.01 -9.57 -10.99
N GLY A 153 22.82 -10.13 -11.88
CA GLY A 153 22.58 -11.41 -12.56
C GLY A 153 21.77 -11.30 -13.86
N GLY A 154 21.36 -10.09 -14.25
CA GLY A 154 20.60 -9.81 -15.46
C GLY A 154 21.40 -9.93 -16.75
N LYS A 155 20.72 -9.64 -17.86
CA LYS A 155 21.32 -9.71 -19.22
C LYS A 155 22.24 -8.54 -19.55
N GLY A 156 22.35 -7.52 -18.69
CA GLY A 156 23.09 -6.29 -18.94
C GLY A 156 22.37 -5.37 -19.93
N ILE A 157 21.04 -5.27 -19.85
CA ILE A 157 20.24 -4.47 -20.77
C ILE A 157 19.93 -3.11 -20.15
N LEU A 158 20.35 -2.04 -20.82
CA LEU A 158 19.87 -0.69 -20.55
C LEU A 158 18.53 -0.48 -21.27
N LEU A 159 17.45 -0.21 -20.54
CA LEU A 159 16.11 -0.05 -21.12
C LEU A 159 16.06 1.02 -22.21
N ALA A 160 16.70 2.17 -21.98
CA ALA A 160 16.78 3.28 -22.93
C ALA A 160 17.50 2.95 -24.24
N GLY A 161 18.38 1.94 -24.23
CA GLY A 161 19.42 1.80 -25.24
C GLY A 161 20.29 3.07 -25.33
N VAL A 162 20.90 3.28 -26.49
CA VAL A 162 21.61 4.50 -26.90
C VAL A 162 21.49 4.62 -28.43
N PRO A 163 21.78 5.78 -29.06
CA PRO A 163 21.77 5.87 -30.52
C PRO A 163 22.60 4.77 -31.19
N GLY A 164 21.96 4.00 -32.09
CA GLY A 164 22.56 2.83 -32.74
C GLY A 164 22.38 1.50 -32.01
N VAL A 165 21.78 1.49 -30.80
CA VAL A 165 21.51 0.29 -30.00
C VAL A 165 20.01 0.18 -29.71
N LYS A 166 19.47 -1.04 -29.81
CA LYS A 166 18.05 -1.29 -29.57
C LYS A 166 17.67 -1.00 -28.10
N ARG A 167 16.47 -0.43 -27.91
CA ARG A 167 15.81 -0.28 -26.61
C ARG A 167 15.49 -1.66 -26.01
N GLY A 168 15.44 -1.73 -24.69
CA GLY A 168 14.94 -2.90 -23.97
C GLY A 168 13.43 -3.03 -24.14
N LYS A 169 12.92 -4.26 -24.25
CA LYS A 169 11.49 -4.54 -24.37
C LYS A 169 10.85 -4.82 -23.02
N VAL A 170 9.71 -4.17 -22.74
CA VAL A 170 8.93 -4.34 -21.53
C VAL A 170 7.52 -4.74 -21.90
N THR A 171 7.08 -5.91 -21.46
CA THR A 171 5.71 -6.39 -21.66
C THR A 171 4.96 -6.31 -20.34
N ILE A 172 3.80 -5.65 -20.36
CA ILE A 172 2.95 -5.44 -19.19
C ILE A 172 1.63 -6.19 -19.43
N VAL A 173 1.30 -7.13 -18.54
CA VAL A 173 0.06 -7.89 -18.60
C VAL A 173 -0.94 -7.29 -17.61
N GLY A 174 -2.01 -6.70 -18.14
CA GLY A 174 -3.01 -5.93 -17.40
C GLY A 174 -2.76 -4.42 -17.50
N GLY A 175 -3.74 -3.70 -18.04
CA GLY A 175 -3.72 -2.27 -18.27
C GLY A 175 -4.34 -1.42 -17.16
N GLY A 176 -4.68 -2.01 -16.00
CA GLY A 176 -5.25 -1.31 -14.85
C GLY A 176 -4.30 -0.31 -14.18
N GLN A 177 -4.62 0.12 -12.94
CA GLN A 177 -3.84 1.14 -12.21
C GLN A 177 -2.34 0.81 -12.12
N ALA A 178 -2.00 -0.43 -11.72
CA ALA A 178 -0.60 -0.87 -11.61
C ALA A 178 0.10 -0.91 -12.98
N GLY A 179 -0.50 -1.56 -13.98
CA GLY A 179 0.09 -1.66 -15.31
C GLY A 179 0.30 -0.33 -16.01
N THR A 180 -0.66 0.60 -15.86
CA THR A 180 -0.53 1.97 -16.40
C THR A 180 0.63 2.72 -15.77
N ASN A 181 0.82 2.58 -14.45
CA ASN A 181 1.93 3.23 -13.76
C ASN A 181 3.28 2.58 -14.09
N ALA A 182 3.32 1.25 -14.29
CA ALA A 182 4.49 0.57 -14.82
C ALA A 182 4.85 1.07 -16.22
N ALA A 183 3.85 1.25 -17.10
CA ALA A 183 4.04 1.78 -18.44
C ALA A 183 4.61 3.20 -18.41
N LYS A 184 4.05 4.10 -17.57
CA LYS A 184 4.57 5.47 -17.39
C LYS A 184 6.07 5.48 -17.08
N ILE A 185 6.52 4.65 -16.16
CA ILE A 185 7.94 4.59 -15.79
C ILE A 185 8.77 3.93 -16.89
N ALA A 186 8.32 2.81 -17.46
CA ALA A 186 9.06 2.10 -18.51
C ALA A 186 9.24 2.97 -19.77
N VAL A 187 8.18 3.66 -20.21
CA VAL A 187 8.24 4.64 -21.32
C VAL A 187 9.17 5.80 -20.96
N GLY A 188 9.08 6.33 -19.74
CA GLY A 188 9.96 7.41 -19.26
C GLY A 188 11.44 7.02 -19.21
N LEU A 189 11.74 5.75 -18.95
CA LEU A 189 13.09 5.17 -19.03
C LEU A 189 13.53 4.88 -20.48
N GLY A 190 12.69 5.13 -21.47
CA GLY A 190 13.00 4.87 -22.87
C GLY A 190 12.93 3.38 -23.23
N ALA A 191 12.09 2.57 -22.59
CA ALA A 191 11.85 1.18 -23.02
C ALA A 191 10.89 1.09 -24.21
N ASP A 192 10.99 0.02 -25.01
CA ASP A 192 9.97 -0.39 -25.99
C ASP A 192 8.89 -1.17 -25.24
N VAL A 193 7.70 -0.58 -25.06
CA VAL A 193 6.68 -1.08 -24.15
C VAL A 193 5.54 -1.72 -24.94
N THR A 194 4.96 -2.79 -24.41
CA THR A 194 3.73 -3.39 -24.93
C THR A 194 2.81 -3.71 -23.77
N ILE A 195 1.56 -3.24 -23.83
CA ILE A 195 0.54 -3.53 -22.81
C ILE A 195 -0.49 -4.51 -23.38
N ILE A 196 -0.77 -5.56 -22.63
CA ILE A 196 -1.76 -6.59 -22.98
C ILE A 196 -2.93 -6.48 -22.01
N ASP A 197 -4.14 -6.26 -22.53
CA ASP A 197 -5.37 -6.27 -21.74
C ASP A 197 -6.50 -6.92 -22.57
N LEU A 198 -7.47 -7.52 -21.88
CA LEU A 198 -8.65 -8.12 -22.53
C LEU A 198 -9.72 -7.07 -22.82
N ASN A 199 -9.71 -5.95 -22.11
CA ASN A 199 -10.70 -4.89 -22.23
C ASN A 199 -10.30 -3.89 -23.32
N ALA A 200 -10.97 -3.97 -24.48
CA ALA A 200 -10.74 -3.07 -25.62
C ALA A 200 -10.98 -1.59 -25.29
N GLU A 201 -11.92 -1.26 -24.41
CA GLU A 201 -12.12 0.13 -23.95
C GLU A 201 -10.93 0.58 -23.11
N ARG A 202 -10.38 -0.31 -22.28
CA ARG A 202 -9.17 0.03 -21.52
C ARG A 202 -7.97 0.25 -22.44
N LEU A 203 -7.83 -0.55 -23.48
CA LEU A 203 -6.76 -0.37 -24.48
C LEU A 203 -6.89 0.98 -25.22
N ARG A 204 -8.11 1.40 -25.58
CA ARG A 204 -8.34 2.75 -26.15
C ARG A 204 -7.89 3.87 -25.22
N GLN A 205 -8.24 3.79 -23.93
CA GLN A 205 -7.79 4.77 -22.95
C GLN A 205 -6.26 4.82 -22.80
N LEU A 206 -5.59 3.68 -22.91
CA LEU A 206 -4.13 3.62 -22.86
C LEU A 206 -3.49 4.22 -24.12
N ASP A 207 -4.09 3.97 -25.29
CA ASP A 207 -3.71 4.62 -26.55
C ASP A 207 -3.85 6.16 -26.47
N ASP A 208 -4.94 6.68 -25.89
CA ASP A 208 -5.10 8.13 -25.67
C ASP A 208 -4.01 8.72 -24.74
N ILE A 209 -3.53 7.94 -23.77
CA ILE A 209 -2.52 8.39 -22.78
C ILE A 209 -1.11 8.34 -23.35
N PHE A 210 -0.76 7.28 -24.09
CA PHE A 210 0.61 6.97 -24.49
C PHE A 210 0.86 7.14 -26.00
N GLY A 211 -0.20 7.12 -26.82
CA GLY A 211 -0.14 7.06 -28.27
C GLY A 211 0.80 5.95 -28.75
N ASN A 212 1.65 6.27 -29.72
CA ASN A 212 2.60 5.33 -30.33
C ASN A 212 3.79 4.93 -29.42
N GLN A 213 3.73 5.18 -28.11
CA GLN A 213 4.80 4.84 -27.16
C GLN A 213 4.64 3.47 -26.50
N VAL A 214 3.47 2.83 -26.61
CA VAL A 214 3.14 1.52 -26.00
C VAL A 214 2.36 0.61 -26.95
#